data_AF-E8T6U2-F1
#
_entry.id   AF-E8T6U2-F1
#
_cell.length_a   1.000
_cell.length_b   1.000
_cell.length_c   1.000
_cell.angle_alpha   90.00
_cell.angle_beta   90.00
_cell.angle_gamma   90.00
#
_symmetry.space_group_name_H-M   'P 1'
#
loop_
_entity.id
_entity.type
_entity.pdbx_description
1 polymer ?
#
loop_
_entity_poly.entity_id
_entity_poly.type
_entity_poly.pdbx_seq_one_letter_code
_entity_poly.pdbx_strand_id
1 'polypeptide(L)'
;MKRFAVALTVLAVSLTAAPAGAEEVVLSGGVKGELHLVKEKTENVKVYSLTVKRGRVKETFKVYRVGKLYFAEPTAMVKEGKFFLPYPAGRVKTEVKPFSPEELSDFRRAYSSFVAAAGLREPDTGKPKLYVVFDPLCPYCERAVRSGEMKKLMASYDLRAVPFPVHGKLSERIAACLLKKAEEERAPFEKVVAEWFKDSPREKRELLNSCGQNLSKEELILRKLSRELRSLEITGTPTFIYSDGTISVGKPEAKDGR
;
A
#
# COMPACT_ATOMS: atom_id res chain seq x y z
N MET A 1 -21.47 -12.99 22.62
CA MET A 1 -21.03 -12.49 21.30
C MET A 1 -20.70 -11.01 21.42
N LYS A 2 -19.41 -10.63 21.48
CA LYS A 2 -18.99 -9.22 21.57
C LYS A 2 -19.00 -8.63 20.15
N ARG A 3 -19.87 -7.66 19.90
CA ARG A 3 -19.88 -6.88 18.65
C ARG A 3 -18.64 -5.99 18.63
N PHE A 4 -17.73 -6.21 17.69
CA PHE A 4 -16.62 -5.29 17.43
C PHE A 4 -17.21 -4.01 16.85
N ALA A 5 -17.15 -2.92 17.62
CA ALA A 5 -17.37 -1.58 17.08
C ALA A 5 -16.15 -1.25 16.19
N VAL A 6 -16.35 -1.21 14.88
CA VAL A 6 -15.36 -0.66 13.95
C VAL A 6 -15.30 0.84 14.23
N ALA A 7 -14.16 1.32 14.71
CA ALA A 7 -13.92 2.74 14.91
C ALA A 7 -13.93 3.45 13.55
N LEU A 8 -15.05 4.10 13.24
CA LEU A 8 -15.19 4.96 12.06
C LEU A 8 -14.32 6.20 12.31
N THR A 9 -13.20 6.33 11.61
CA THR A 9 -12.34 7.51 11.73
C THR A 9 -13.05 8.69 11.06
N VAL A 10 -13.38 9.72 11.85
CA VAL A 10 -14.11 10.91 11.43
C VAL A 10 -13.13 11.90 10.81
N LEU A 11 -13.51 12.46 9.67
CA LEU A 11 -12.67 13.27 8.80
C LEU A 11 -13.34 14.64 8.59
N ALA A 12 -12.72 15.73 9.06
CA ALA A 12 -13.20 17.10 8.88
C ALA A 12 -12.41 17.82 7.78
N VAL A 13 -13.06 18.71 7.03
CA VAL A 13 -12.48 19.51 5.95
C VAL A 13 -12.86 20.98 6.17
N SER A 14 -11.98 21.89 5.78
CA SER A 14 -12.26 23.32 5.68
C SER A 14 -11.97 23.76 4.25
N LEU A 15 -12.94 24.41 3.61
CA LEU A 15 -12.79 24.98 2.27
C LEU A 15 -12.24 26.40 2.42
N THR A 16 -11.08 26.67 1.82
CA THR A 16 -10.55 28.02 1.66
C THR A 16 -10.67 28.41 0.20
N ALA A 17 -11.35 29.53 -0.08
CA ALA A 17 -11.53 30.00 -1.45
C ALA A 17 -10.17 30.32 -2.09
N ALA A 18 -9.86 29.66 -3.21
CA ALA A 18 -8.73 29.95 -4.07
C ALA A 18 -9.20 30.69 -5.33
N PRO A 19 -8.36 31.53 -5.97
CA PRO A 19 -8.76 32.32 -7.11
C PRO A 19 -9.06 31.45 -8.34
N ALA A 20 -10.15 31.82 -9.03
CA ALA A 20 -10.74 31.30 -10.27
C ALA A 20 -10.08 30.06 -10.92
N GLY A 21 -10.65 28.88 -10.64
CA GLY A 21 -10.53 27.70 -11.51
C GLY A 21 -10.41 26.36 -10.77
N ALA A 22 -9.73 26.34 -9.62
CA ALA A 22 -9.56 25.14 -8.80
C ALA A 22 -9.69 25.51 -7.32
N GLU A 23 -10.54 24.79 -6.59
CA GLU A 23 -10.62 24.90 -5.13
C GLU A 23 -9.64 23.89 -4.51
N GLU A 24 -8.70 24.37 -3.68
CA GLU A 24 -7.87 23.47 -2.88
C GLU A 24 -8.73 22.92 -1.73
N VAL A 25 -8.77 21.59 -1.61
CA VAL A 25 -9.53 20.91 -0.55
C VAL A 25 -8.54 20.20 0.35
N VAL A 26 -8.49 20.59 1.62
CA VAL A 26 -7.71 19.86 2.62
C VAL A 26 -8.57 18.73 3.16
N LEU A 27 -8.31 17.52 2.68
CA LEU A 27 -8.90 16.33 3.27
C LEU A 27 -8.27 16.11 4.64
N SER A 28 -9.12 15.71 5.56
CA SER A 28 -8.77 15.10 6.83
C SER A 28 -7.52 14.20 6.80
N GLY A 29 -6.64 14.35 7.79
CA GLY A 29 -5.30 13.76 7.78
C GLY A 29 -4.27 14.60 7.03
N GLY A 30 -4.61 15.83 6.64
CA GLY A 30 -3.69 16.78 5.99
C GLY A 30 -3.44 16.49 4.51
N VAL A 31 -4.24 15.61 3.89
CA VAL A 31 -4.07 15.24 2.49
C VAL A 31 -4.67 16.35 1.62
N LYS A 32 -3.83 16.99 0.82
CA LYS A 32 -4.28 18.02 -0.14
C LYS A 32 -4.90 17.36 -1.37
N GLY A 33 -6.02 17.91 -1.83
CA GLY A 33 -6.67 17.54 -3.07
C GLY A 33 -7.01 18.77 -3.91
N GLU A 34 -7.07 18.56 -5.22
CA GLU A 34 -7.47 19.59 -6.19
C GLU A 34 -8.88 19.29 -6.67
N LEU A 35 -9.81 20.23 -6.49
CA LEU A 35 -11.19 20.10 -6.94
C LEU A 35 -11.43 20.95 -8.20
N HIS A 36 -11.77 20.28 -9.30
CA HIS A 36 -11.99 20.90 -10.61
C HIS A 36 -13.46 20.75 -11.02
N LEU A 37 -14.14 21.83 -11.39
CA LEU A 37 -15.52 21.75 -11.89
C LEU A 37 -15.54 21.08 -13.27
N VAL A 38 -16.22 19.95 -13.38
CA VAL A 38 -16.33 19.18 -14.63
C VAL A 38 -17.58 19.55 -15.41
N LYS A 39 -18.72 19.68 -14.71
CA LYS A 39 -20.01 19.94 -15.35
C LYS A 39 -20.99 20.57 -14.39
N GLU A 40 -21.67 21.63 -14.83
CA GLU A 40 -22.89 22.11 -14.17
C GLU A 40 -24.09 21.37 -14.79
N LYS A 41 -24.85 20.65 -13.96
CA LYS A 41 -26.05 19.92 -14.42
C LYS A 41 -27.31 20.75 -14.24
N THR A 42 -27.43 21.42 -13.11
CA THR A 42 -28.49 22.38 -12.78
C THR A 42 -27.90 23.48 -11.90
N GLU A 43 -28.65 24.55 -11.65
CA GLU A 43 -28.25 25.62 -10.73
C GLU A 43 -27.81 25.08 -9.34
N ASN A 44 -28.46 24.01 -8.89
CA ASN A 44 -28.22 23.40 -7.58
C ASN A 44 -27.33 22.16 -7.63
N VAL A 45 -27.00 21.62 -8.82
CA VAL A 45 -26.20 20.40 -8.97
C VAL A 45 -24.98 20.64 -9.84
N LYS A 46 -23.81 20.66 -9.20
CA LYS A 46 -22.51 20.78 -9.87
C LYS A 46 -21.73 19.47 -9.73
N VAL A 47 -20.96 19.09 -10.74
CA VAL A 47 -20.12 17.89 -10.76
C VAL A 47 -18.68 18.31 -10.86
N TYR A 48 -17.85 17.84 -9.94
CA TYR A 48 -16.44 18.10 -9.84
C TYR A 48 -15.64 16.81 -10.01
N SER A 49 -14.37 16.98 -10.33
CA SER A 49 -13.33 15.96 -10.25
C SER A 49 -12.41 16.35 -9.10
N LEU A 50 -12.33 15.49 -8.09
CA LEU A 50 -11.38 15.63 -6.99
C LEU A 50 -10.18 14.75 -7.29
N THR A 51 -9.02 15.36 -7.48
CA THR A 51 -7.75 14.65 -7.63
C THR A 51 -6.98 14.69 -6.32
N VAL A 52 -6.62 13.51 -5.82
CA VAL A 52 -5.83 13.34 -4.59
C VAL A 52 -4.51 12.67 -4.94
N LYS A 53 -3.40 13.26 -4.49
CA LYS A 53 -2.06 12.68 -4.67
C LYS A 53 -1.54 12.15 -3.33
N ARG A 54 -1.11 10.89 -3.29
CA ARG A 54 -0.53 10.21 -2.13
C ARG A 54 0.72 9.45 -2.57
N GLY A 55 1.88 10.08 -2.42
CA GLY A 55 3.12 9.58 -3.02
C GLY A 55 2.96 9.39 -4.54
N ARG A 56 3.24 8.19 -5.04
CA ARG A 56 3.11 7.84 -6.46
C ARG A 56 1.69 7.61 -6.96
N VAL A 57 0.73 7.56 -6.04
CA VAL A 57 -0.67 7.23 -6.36
C VAL A 57 -1.45 8.52 -6.54
N LYS A 58 -2.06 8.67 -7.72
CA LYS A 58 -3.02 9.72 -8.04
C LYS A 58 -4.40 9.09 -8.18
N GLU A 59 -5.29 9.44 -7.27
CA GLU A 59 -6.68 8.97 -7.24
C GLU A 59 -7.59 10.09 -7.73
N THR A 60 -8.49 9.77 -8.66
CA THR A 60 -9.50 10.74 -9.14
C THR A 60 -10.90 10.26 -8.75
N PHE A 61 -11.61 11.12 -8.03
CA PHE A 61 -12.99 10.90 -7.58
C PHE A 61 -13.94 11.85 -8.31
N LYS A 62 -15.15 11.36 -8.59
CA LYS A 62 -16.22 12.21 -9.07
C LYS A 62 -17.01 12.72 -7.87
N VAL A 63 -17.15 14.04 -7.74
CA VAL A 63 -17.81 14.68 -6.60
C VAL A 63 -19.00 15.49 -7.08
N TYR A 64 -20.19 15.26 -6.53
CA TYR A 64 -21.40 16.03 -6.82
C TYR A 64 -21.64 17.04 -5.70
N ARG A 65 -21.86 18.31 -6.01
CA ARG A 65 -22.34 19.30 -5.07
C ARG A 65 -23.84 19.51 -5.30
N VAL A 66 -24.64 19.27 -4.26
CA VAL A 66 -26.08 19.58 -4.23
C VAL A 66 -26.30 20.66 -3.17
N GLY A 67 -26.48 21.90 -3.60
CA GLY A 67 -26.52 23.07 -2.70
C GLY A 67 -25.20 23.26 -1.92
N LYS A 68 -25.23 23.01 -0.59
CA LYS A 68 -24.06 23.06 0.31
C LYS A 68 -23.44 21.69 0.61
N LEU A 69 -24.00 20.61 0.07
CA LEU A 69 -23.56 19.24 0.32
C LEU A 69 -22.68 18.74 -0.82
N TYR A 70 -21.62 17.99 -0.53
CA TYR A 70 -20.80 17.29 -1.53
C TYR A 70 -20.97 15.76 -1.41
N PHE A 71 -20.86 15.03 -2.52
CA PHE A 71 -20.99 13.58 -2.58
C PHE A 71 -19.92 13.00 -3.50
N ALA A 72 -18.99 12.20 -2.99
CA ALA A 72 -18.04 11.48 -3.83
C ALA A 72 -18.57 10.09 -4.20
N GLU A 73 -18.47 9.71 -5.47
CA GLU A 73 -18.63 8.29 -5.85
C GLU A 73 -17.34 7.53 -5.54
N PRO A 74 -17.42 6.32 -4.96
CA PRO A 74 -18.60 5.49 -4.70
C PRO A 74 -18.97 5.59 -3.23
N THR A 75 -20.06 6.31 -2.95
CA THR A 75 -20.55 6.73 -1.63
C THR A 75 -19.59 7.62 -0.84
N ALA A 76 -20.03 8.84 -0.60
CA ALA A 76 -19.60 9.73 0.47
C ALA A 76 -20.76 10.68 0.68
N MET A 77 -21.29 10.75 1.90
CA MET A 77 -22.36 11.67 2.26
C MET A 77 -21.73 12.81 3.06
N VAL A 78 -21.97 14.05 2.67
CA VAL A 78 -21.56 15.22 3.47
C VAL A 78 -22.72 15.67 4.33
N LYS A 79 -22.44 15.95 5.60
CA LYS A 79 -23.29 16.75 6.47
C LYS A 79 -22.39 17.84 7.07
N GLU A 80 -22.80 19.10 6.96
CA GLU A 80 -22.16 20.25 7.63
C GLU A 80 -20.66 20.46 7.30
N GLY A 81 -20.28 20.36 6.02
CA GLY A 81 -18.91 20.68 5.59
C GLY A 81 -17.84 19.63 5.95
N LYS A 82 -18.23 18.49 6.54
CA LYS A 82 -17.33 17.37 6.85
C LYS A 82 -17.48 16.27 5.80
N PHE A 83 -16.36 15.85 5.21
CA PHE A 83 -16.31 14.80 4.20
C PHE A 83 -16.19 13.43 4.87
N PHE A 84 -17.11 12.53 4.55
CA PHE A 84 -17.03 11.13 4.95
C PHE A 84 -16.71 10.32 3.71
N LEU A 85 -15.49 9.80 3.57
CA LEU A 85 -15.15 8.82 2.54
C LEU A 85 -15.37 7.42 3.13
N PRO A 86 -16.55 6.79 3.01
CA PRO A 86 -16.62 5.35 3.16
C PRO A 86 -15.80 4.73 2.03
N TYR A 87 -15.18 3.61 2.37
CA TYR A 87 -14.37 2.77 1.51
C TYR A 87 -14.93 2.67 0.08
N PRO A 88 -14.14 2.89 -0.98
CA PRO A 88 -14.69 2.98 -2.33
C PRO A 88 -15.18 1.61 -2.82
N ALA A 89 -16.50 1.46 -3.00
CA ALA A 89 -17.17 0.34 -3.66
C ALA A 89 -17.31 0.52 -5.20
N GLY A 90 -16.45 1.31 -5.84
CA GLY A 90 -16.59 1.71 -7.24
C GLY A 90 -15.28 2.24 -7.80
N ARG A 91 -15.24 2.38 -9.13
CA ARG A 91 -14.01 2.53 -9.93
C ARG A 91 -13.36 3.91 -9.72
N VAL A 92 -12.53 4.05 -8.69
CA VAL A 92 -11.55 5.13 -8.59
C VAL A 92 -10.56 4.93 -9.74
N LYS A 93 -10.35 5.96 -10.56
CA LYS A 93 -9.24 5.92 -11.52
C LYS A 93 -7.97 6.17 -10.73
N THR A 94 -7.19 5.12 -10.54
CA THR A 94 -5.91 5.17 -9.86
C THR A 94 -4.81 5.17 -10.91
N GLU A 95 -4.09 6.29 -11.02
CA GLU A 95 -2.89 6.40 -11.83
C GLU A 95 -1.69 6.22 -10.91
N VAL A 96 -0.85 5.22 -11.19
CA VAL A 96 0.40 4.99 -10.45
C VAL A 96 1.57 5.37 -11.33
N LYS A 97 2.39 6.33 -10.89
CA LYS A 97 3.59 6.74 -11.63
C LYS A 97 4.64 5.60 -11.56
N PRO A 98 5.15 5.08 -12.69
CA PRO A 98 6.23 4.10 -12.67
C PRO A 98 7.51 4.71 -12.10
N PHE A 99 8.47 3.86 -11.73
CA PHE A 99 9.82 4.31 -11.44
C PHE A 99 10.51 4.81 -12.71
N SER A 100 11.21 5.93 -12.59
CA SER A 100 12.31 6.26 -13.51
C SER A 100 13.45 5.23 -13.37
N PRO A 101 14.34 5.11 -14.36
CA PRO A 101 15.49 4.22 -14.28
C PRO A 101 16.35 4.45 -13.02
N GLU A 102 16.52 5.70 -12.61
CA GLU A 102 17.28 6.11 -11.42
C GLU A 102 16.58 5.64 -10.14
N GLU A 103 15.28 5.93 -10.00
CA GLU A 103 14.48 5.48 -8.84
C GLU A 103 14.43 3.95 -8.72
N LEU A 104 14.35 3.24 -9.85
CA LEU A 104 14.37 1.78 -9.87
C LEU A 104 15.75 1.24 -9.43
N SER A 105 16.82 1.90 -9.87
CA SER A 105 18.19 1.58 -9.46
C SER A 105 18.38 1.76 -7.95
N ASP A 106 17.89 2.87 -7.41
CA ASP A 106 17.97 3.16 -5.98
C ASP A 106 17.10 2.21 -5.15
N PHE A 107 15.89 1.88 -5.63
CA PHE A 107 15.06 0.83 -5.03
C PHE A 107 15.80 -0.50 -4.95
N ARG A 108 16.42 -0.93 -6.06
CA ARG A 108 17.20 -2.18 -6.11
C ARG A 108 18.37 -2.16 -5.14
N ARG A 109 19.08 -1.03 -5.05
CA ARG A 109 20.19 -0.83 -4.11
C ARG A 109 19.73 -0.94 -2.65
N ALA A 110 18.58 -0.31 -2.32
CA ALA A 110 17.99 -0.39 -0.99
C ALA A 110 17.61 -1.84 -0.64
N TYR A 111 16.98 -2.56 -1.58
CA TYR A 111 16.63 -3.97 -1.40
C TYR A 111 17.87 -4.87 -1.26
N SER A 112 18.87 -4.75 -2.12
CA SER A 112 20.11 -5.54 -2.03
C SER A 112 20.86 -5.27 -0.73
N SER A 113 20.87 -4.01 -0.26
CA SER A 113 21.43 -3.66 1.05
C SER A 113 20.67 -4.33 2.20
N PHE A 114 19.34 -4.41 2.09
CA PHE A 114 18.49 -5.13 3.05
C PHE A 114 18.80 -6.63 3.07
N VAL A 115 18.84 -7.28 1.90
CA VAL A 115 19.17 -8.71 1.75
C VAL A 115 20.52 -9.02 2.40
N ALA A 116 21.55 -8.22 2.06
CA ALA A 116 22.89 -8.39 2.59
C ALA A 116 22.94 -8.20 4.12
N ALA A 117 22.30 -7.15 4.64
CA ALA A 117 22.27 -6.86 6.08
C ALA A 117 21.52 -7.94 6.88
N ALA A 118 20.48 -8.54 6.30
CA ALA A 118 19.70 -9.60 6.91
C ALA A 118 20.28 -11.02 6.68
N GLY A 119 21.41 -11.15 5.96
CA GLY A 119 22.02 -12.45 5.67
C GLY A 119 21.13 -13.37 4.82
N LEU A 120 20.23 -12.79 4.02
CA LEU A 120 19.23 -13.53 3.26
C LEU A 120 19.81 -14.08 1.96
N ARG A 121 19.27 -15.21 1.50
CA ARG A 121 19.55 -15.77 0.18
C ARG A 121 18.55 -15.24 -0.84
N GLU A 122 19.06 -14.76 -1.97
CA GLU A 122 18.25 -14.49 -3.15
C GLU A 122 18.33 -15.70 -4.11
N PRO A 123 17.30 -16.56 -4.21
CA PRO A 123 17.27 -17.59 -5.25
C PRO A 123 17.20 -16.91 -6.62
N ASP A 124 18.09 -17.24 -7.55
CA ASP A 124 18.08 -16.70 -8.93
C ASP A 124 17.71 -17.83 -9.88
N THR A 125 16.56 -17.74 -10.53
CA THR A 125 16.12 -18.73 -11.53
C THR A 125 16.29 -18.23 -12.96
N GLY A 126 16.90 -17.05 -13.14
CA GLY A 126 17.02 -16.37 -14.43
C GLY A 126 15.74 -15.68 -14.90
N LYS A 127 14.66 -15.72 -14.11
CA LYS A 127 13.40 -15.02 -14.41
C LYS A 127 13.50 -13.54 -14.05
N PRO A 128 12.68 -12.66 -14.68
CA PRO A 128 12.58 -11.28 -14.25
C PRO A 128 12.14 -11.19 -12.78
N LYS A 129 12.72 -10.25 -12.04
CA LYS A 129 12.36 -10.02 -10.63
C LYS A 129 11.02 -9.30 -10.53
N LEU A 130 10.18 -9.71 -9.58
CA LEU A 130 8.98 -9.00 -9.15
C LEU A 130 9.05 -8.76 -7.64
N TYR A 131 9.18 -7.49 -7.26
CA TYR A 131 9.23 -7.12 -5.86
C TYR A 131 7.82 -6.87 -5.32
N VAL A 132 7.51 -7.49 -4.18
CA VAL A 132 6.23 -7.39 -3.49
C VAL A 132 6.48 -6.74 -2.15
N VAL A 133 6.18 -5.44 -2.09
CA VAL A 133 6.20 -4.67 -0.85
C VAL A 133 4.97 -5.03 -0.04
N PHE A 134 5.16 -5.55 1.18
CA PHE A 134 4.09 -6.10 1.98
C PHE A 134 4.19 -5.69 3.45
N ASP A 135 3.06 -5.78 4.14
CA ASP A 135 2.99 -5.69 5.59
C ASP A 135 2.36 -6.99 6.12
N PRO A 136 2.95 -7.67 7.13
CA PRO A 136 2.47 -8.95 7.63
C PRO A 136 1.08 -8.91 8.27
N LEU A 137 0.59 -7.73 8.68
CA LEU A 137 -0.76 -7.52 9.21
C LEU A 137 -1.75 -6.99 8.16
N CYS A 138 -1.31 -6.75 6.93
CA CYS A 138 -2.18 -6.20 5.91
C CYS A 138 -3.08 -7.28 5.30
N PRO A 139 -4.42 -7.20 5.45
CA PRO A 139 -5.33 -8.18 4.87
C PRO A 139 -5.33 -8.16 3.33
N TYR A 140 -4.94 -7.06 2.69
CA TYR A 140 -4.77 -6.99 1.24
C TYR A 140 -3.52 -7.76 0.80
N CYS A 141 -2.44 -7.73 1.58
CA CYS A 141 -1.25 -8.54 1.31
C CYS A 141 -1.57 -10.03 1.40
N GLU A 142 -2.29 -10.45 2.45
CA GLU A 142 -2.74 -11.84 2.60
C GLU A 142 -3.61 -12.29 1.42
N ARG A 143 -4.60 -11.48 1.03
CA ARG A 143 -5.44 -11.78 -0.14
C ARG A 143 -4.63 -11.86 -1.43
N ALA A 144 -3.67 -10.95 -1.63
CA ALA A 144 -2.83 -10.96 -2.82
C ALA A 144 -1.98 -12.24 -2.89
N VAL A 145 -1.32 -12.64 -1.81
CA VAL A 145 -0.51 -13.87 -1.77
C VAL A 145 -1.33 -15.13 -2.04
N ARG A 146 -2.60 -15.15 -1.58
CA ARG A 146 -3.52 -16.28 -1.81
C ARG A 146 -4.22 -16.26 -3.18
N SER A 147 -4.11 -15.16 -3.93
CA SER A 147 -4.80 -15.00 -5.21
C SER A 147 -4.29 -15.95 -6.29
N GLY A 148 -5.16 -16.29 -7.25
CA GLY A 148 -4.76 -17.04 -8.44
C GLY A 148 -3.79 -16.25 -9.33
N GLU A 149 -3.93 -14.93 -9.35
CA GLU A 149 -3.04 -14.02 -10.07
C GLU A 149 -1.60 -14.08 -9.54
N MET A 150 -1.39 -14.13 -8.22
CA MET A 150 -0.05 -14.31 -7.66
C MET A 150 0.59 -15.64 -8.10
N LYS A 151 -0.18 -16.73 -8.10
CA LYS A 151 0.31 -18.04 -8.58
C LYS A 151 0.77 -17.96 -10.03
N LYS A 152 0.04 -17.23 -10.89
CA LYS A 152 0.43 -17.00 -12.29
C LYS A 152 1.73 -16.18 -12.36
N LEU A 153 1.85 -15.12 -11.57
CA LEU A 153 3.07 -14.30 -11.55
C LEU A 153 4.30 -15.09 -11.07
N MET A 154 4.15 -15.99 -10.09
CA MET A 154 5.24 -16.89 -9.65
C MET A 154 5.76 -17.83 -10.75
N ALA A 155 4.94 -18.13 -11.77
CA ALA A 155 5.39 -18.92 -12.91
C ALA A 155 6.34 -18.11 -13.81
N SER A 156 6.11 -16.80 -13.93
CA SER A 156 6.83 -15.91 -14.87
C SER A 156 7.92 -15.05 -14.21
N TYR A 157 7.89 -14.86 -12.89
CA TYR A 157 8.78 -13.97 -12.17
C TYR A 157 9.44 -14.63 -10.96
N ASP A 158 10.65 -14.18 -10.66
CA ASP A 158 11.29 -14.40 -9.37
C ASP A 158 10.74 -13.38 -8.35
N LEU A 159 9.85 -13.85 -7.49
CA LEU A 159 9.30 -13.01 -6.44
C LEU A 159 10.39 -12.58 -5.46
N ARG A 160 10.29 -11.34 -4.99
CA ARG A 160 11.13 -10.75 -3.95
C ARG A 160 10.24 -10.10 -2.90
N ALA A 161 10.25 -10.61 -1.67
CA ALA A 161 9.41 -10.10 -0.60
C ALA A 161 10.12 -8.91 0.06
N VAL A 162 9.46 -7.76 0.10
CA VAL A 162 10.02 -6.51 0.64
C VAL A 162 9.19 -6.08 1.84
N PRO A 163 9.67 -6.26 3.09
CA PRO A 163 8.87 -5.97 4.27
C PRO A 163 8.77 -4.45 4.48
N PHE A 164 7.55 -3.96 4.66
CA PHE A 164 7.24 -2.56 4.94
C PHE A 164 6.14 -2.46 6.01
N PRO A 165 6.52 -2.51 7.31
CA PRO A 165 5.57 -2.56 8.43
C PRO A 165 4.89 -1.21 8.69
N VAL A 166 3.89 -0.88 7.87
CA VAL A 166 3.11 0.38 7.96
C VAL A 166 2.02 0.35 9.03
N HIS A 167 1.59 -0.83 9.50
CA HIS A 167 0.56 -0.99 10.55
C HIS A 167 1.13 -0.92 11.99
N GLY A 168 2.31 -0.30 12.16
CA GLY A 168 2.88 0.02 13.47
C GLY A 168 3.72 -1.09 14.11
N LYS A 169 4.01 -0.94 15.41
CA LYS A 169 5.01 -1.74 16.14
C LYS A 169 4.80 -3.25 16.08
N LEU A 170 3.54 -3.71 16.10
CA LEU A 170 3.26 -5.14 16.01
C LEU A 170 3.62 -5.69 14.63
N SER A 171 3.33 -4.95 13.56
CA SER A 171 3.73 -5.32 12.20
C SER A 171 5.25 -5.40 12.06
N GLU A 172 5.95 -4.41 12.63
CA GLU A 172 7.42 -4.37 12.65
C GLU A 172 8.00 -5.58 13.37
N ARG A 173 7.48 -5.90 14.56
CA ARG A 173 7.88 -7.09 15.33
C ARG A 173 7.65 -8.38 14.55
N ILE A 174 6.49 -8.53 13.90
CA ILE A 174 6.21 -9.72 13.09
C ILE A 174 7.20 -9.80 11.92
N ALA A 175 7.42 -8.71 11.19
CA ALA A 175 8.37 -8.68 10.08
C ALA A 175 9.78 -9.05 10.56
N ALA A 176 10.20 -8.57 11.74
CA ALA A 176 11.48 -8.92 12.35
C ALA A 176 11.57 -10.42 12.68
N CYS A 177 10.49 -11.00 13.20
CA CYS A 177 10.41 -12.45 13.44
C CYS A 177 10.52 -13.27 12.15
N LEU A 178 9.89 -12.82 11.07
CA LEU A 178 9.98 -13.49 9.77
C LEU A 178 11.41 -13.43 9.21
N LEU A 179 12.12 -12.30 9.39
CA LEU A 179 13.52 -12.17 8.99
C LEU A 179 14.41 -13.15 9.76
N LYS A 180 14.27 -13.15 11.09
CA LYS A 180 15.04 -14.06 11.96
C LYS A 180 14.79 -15.52 11.61
N LYS A 181 13.53 -15.91 11.40
CA LYS A 181 13.19 -17.27 10.95
C LYS A 181 13.86 -17.62 9.62
N ALA A 182 13.85 -16.72 8.64
CA ALA A 182 14.50 -16.95 7.35
C ALA A 182 16.02 -17.10 7.47
N GLU A 183 16.66 -16.31 8.33
CA GLU A 183 18.10 -16.42 8.66
C GLU A 183 18.41 -17.77 9.33
N GLU A 184 17.67 -18.14 10.37
CA GLU A 184 17.85 -19.39 11.14
C GLU A 184 17.62 -20.64 10.28
N GLU A 185 16.58 -20.64 9.44
CA GLU A 185 16.24 -21.77 8.56
C GLU A 185 17.07 -21.78 7.27
N ARG A 186 17.86 -20.73 7.00
CA ARG A 186 18.56 -20.49 5.73
C ARG A 186 17.61 -20.59 4.52
N ALA A 187 16.36 -20.20 4.71
CA ALA A 187 15.31 -20.26 3.71
C ALA A 187 15.21 -18.93 2.93
N PRO A 188 14.79 -18.93 1.66
CA PRO A 188 14.42 -17.70 0.97
C PRO A 188 13.33 -16.97 1.76
N PHE A 189 13.50 -15.66 1.94
CA PHE A 189 12.59 -14.86 2.75
C PHE A 189 11.15 -14.90 2.24
N GLU A 190 10.97 -14.96 0.91
CA GLU A 190 9.68 -15.07 0.24
C GLU A 190 8.92 -16.34 0.65
N LYS A 191 9.64 -17.44 0.90
CA LYS A 191 9.04 -18.70 1.32
C LYS A 191 8.45 -18.55 2.72
N VAL A 192 9.23 -17.99 3.65
CA VAL A 192 8.80 -17.73 5.03
C VAL A 192 7.61 -16.79 5.07
N VAL A 193 7.61 -15.74 4.24
CA VAL A 193 6.48 -14.80 4.12
C VAL A 193 5.24 -15.47 3.54
N ALA A 194 5.39 -16.32 2.52
CA ALA A 194 4.27 -17.04 1.92
C ALA A 194 3.63 -18.04 2.89
N GLU A 195 4.45 -18.69 3.74
CA GLU A 195 3.98 -19.54 4.84
C GLU A 195 3.22 -18.71 5.87
N TRP A 196 3.77 -17.58 6.33
CA TRP A 196 3.07 -16.68 7.28
C TRP A 196 1.66 -16.31 6.82
N PHE A 197 1.47 -16.01 5.54
CA PHE A 197 0.14 -15.68 5.01
C PHE A 197 -0.78 -16.90 4.84
N LYS A 198 -0.28 -18.12 4.96
CA LYS A 198 -1.08 -19.38 4.94
C LYS A 198 -1.32 -19.93 6.34
N ASP A 199 -0.44 -19.62 7.28
CA ASP A 199 -0.50 -20.08 8.66
C ASP A 199 -1.85 -19.74 9.34
N SER A 200 -2.35 -20.71 10.10
CA SER A 200 -3.47 -20.57 11.01
C SER A 200 -3.14 -19.57 12.13
N PRO A 201 -4.16 -19.03 12.82
CA PRO A 201 -3.93 -18.15 13.97
C PRO A 201 -3.09 -18.79 15.10
N ARG A 202 -3.09 -20.13 15.20
CA ARG A 202 -2.30 -20.86 16.17
C ARG A 202 -0.81 -20.84 15.79
N GLU A 203 -0.48 -21.22 14.56
CA GLU A 203 0.90 -21.24 14.04
C GLU A 203 1.52 -19.84 14.10
N LYS A 204 0.76 -18.80 13.72
CA LYS A 204 1.20 -17.41 13.85
C LYS A 204 1.57 -17.02 15.28
N ARG A 205 0.79 -17.49 16.26
CA ARG A 205 1.04 -17.23 17.68
C ARG A 205 2.26 -18.00 18.17
N GLU A 206 2.42 -19.25 17.75
CA GLU A 206 3.58 -20.09 18.08
C GLU A 206 4.88 -19.44 17.58
N LEU A 207 4.91 -18.95 16.34
CA LEU A 207 6.05 -18.19 15.81
C LEU A 207 6.37 -16.94 16.64
N LEU A 208 5.35 -16.16 17.01
CA LEU A 208 5.56 -14.93 17.78
C LEU A 208 6.07 -15.19 19.20
N ASN A 209 5.71 -16.33 19.76
CA ASN A 209 6.20 -16.78 21.06
C ASN A 209 7.65 -17.31 20.98
N SER A 210 8.01 -18.01 19.89
CA SER A 210 9.36 -18.60 19.72
C SER A 210 10.42 -17.60 19.26
N CYS A 211 10.02 -16.54 18.56
CA CYS A 211 10.90 -15.52 17.99
C CYS A 211 11.80 -14.79 19.01
N GLY A 212 11.53 -14.92 20.31
CA GLY A 212 12.27 -14.26 21.37
C GLY A 212 11.95 -12.77 21.49
N GLN A 213 12.57 -12.10 22.46
CA GLN A 213 12.35 -10.67 22.71
C GLN A 213 13.45 -9.76 22.11
N ASN A 214 14.63 -10.30 21.83
CA ASN A 214 15.73 -9.52 21.26
C ASN A 214 15.72 -9.60 19.73
N LEU A 215 15.09 -8.60 19.10
CA LEU A 215 15.00 -8.43 17.64
C LEU A 215 15.62 -7.10 17.18
N SER A 216 16.52 -6.54 18.00
CA SER A 216 17.06 -5.19 17.81
C SER A 216 17.79 -5.02 16.46
N LYS A 217 18.50 -6.06 16.00
CA LYS A 217 19.17 -6.10 14.69
C LYS A 217 18.14 -6.06 13.55
N GLU A 218 17.15 -6.95 13.59
CA GLU A 218 16.13 -7.08 12.54
C GLU A 218 15.24 -5.83 12.46
N GLU A 219 14.83 -5.28 13.60
CA GLU A 219 14.08 -4.02 13.66
C GLU A 219 14.87 -2.85 13.06
N LEU A 220 16.18 -2.75 13.35
CA LEU A 220 17.02 -1.69 12.79
C LEU A 220 17.11 -1.80 11.26
N ILE A 221 17.30 -3.03 10.74
CA ILE A 221 17.31 -3.31 9.30
C ILE A 221 15.98 -2.90 8.66
N LEU A 222 14.85 -3.28 9.27
CA LEU A 222 13.51 -2.94 8.78
C LEU A 222 13.22 -1.44 8.79
N ARG A 223 13.65 -0.72 9.84
CA ARG A 223 13.50 0.74 9.92
C ARG A 223 14.33 1.44 8.86
N LYS A 224 15.55 0.96 8.57
CA LYS A 224 16.36 1.50 7.48
C LYS A 224 15.65 1.30 6.15
N LEU A 225 15.27 0.07 5.81
CA LEU A 225 14.53 -0.22 4.57
C LEU A 225 13.25 0.63 4.46
N SER A 226 12.46 0.71 5.53
CA SER A 226 11.22 1.49 5.55
C SER A 226 11.43 2.98 5.28
N ARG A 227 12.57 3.57 5.67
CA ARG A 227 12.91 4.96 5.33
C ARG A 227 13.24 5.11 3.85
N GLU A 228 14.02 4.19 3.29
CA GLU A 228 14.35 4.17 1.85
C GLU A 228 13.10 4.01 0.98
N LEU A 229 12.17 3.13 1.38
CA LEU A 229 10.90 2.96 0.67
C LEU A 229 10.07 4.26 0.69
N ARG A 230 10.04 4.97 1.83
CA ARG A 230 9.33 6.25 1.96
C ARG A 230 9.96 7.36 1.15
N SER A 231 11.30 7.45 1.07
CA SER A 231 11.97 8.43 0.22
C SER A 231 11.74 8.19 -1.27
N LEU A 232 11.45 6.94 -1.65
CA LEU A 232 11.02 6.55 -3.00
C LEU A 232 9.50 6.70 -3.23
N GLU A 233 8.79 7.36 -2.32
CA GLU A 233 7.34 7.59 -2.37
C GLU A 233 6.48 6.31 -2.36
N ILE A 234 7.02 5.20 -1.84
CA ILE A 234 6.22 4.00 -1.55
C ILE A 234 5.51 4.21 -0.21
N THR A 235 4.19 4.36 -0.27
CA THR A 235 3.37 4.74 0.90
C THR A 235 2.38 3.66 1.35
N GLY A 236 2.26 2.55 0.61
CA GLY A 236 1.22 1.55 0.86
C GLY A 236 1.62 0.12 0.51
N THR A 237 0.79 -0.82 0.97
CA THR A 237 0.96 -2.27 0.78
C THR A 237 -0.39 -2.94 0.43
N PRO A 238 -0.44 -3.98 -0.42
CA PRO A 238 0.68 -4.48 -1.19
C PRO A 238 1.04 -3.52 -2.34
N THR A 239 2.33 -3.38 -2.62
CA THR A 239 2.83 -2.67 -3.81
C THR A 239 3.72 -3.62 -4.61
N PHE A 240 3.45 -3.74 -5.90
CA PHE A 240 4.14 -4.61 -6.85
C PHE A 240 5.06 -3.76 -7.72
N ILE A 241 6.33 -4.12 -7.80
CA ILE A 241 7.33 -3.38 -8.59
C ILE A 241 8.00 -4.37 -9.53
N TYR A 242 7.79 -4.16 -10.82
CA TYR A 242 8.24 -5.06 -11.88
C TYR A 242 9.68 -4.73 -12.28
N SER A 243 10.33 -5.64 -13.01
CA SER A 243 11.71 -5.47 -13.49
C SER A 243 11.91 -4.27 -14.43
N ASP A 244 10.84 -3.76 -15.04
CA ASP A 244 10.86 -2.58 -15.91
C ASP A 244 10.52 -1.27 -15.17
N GLY A 245 10.33 -1.31 -13.84
CA GLY A 245 9.98 -0.14 -13.04
C GLY A 245 8.48 0.18 -13.00
N THR A 246 7.64 -0.60 -13.69
CA THR A 246 6.18 -0.50 -13.54
C THR A 246 5.80 -0.77 -12.09
N ILE A 247 4.79 -0.05 -11.59
CA ILE A 247 4.28 -0.20 -10.23
C ILE A 247 2.78 -0.47 -10.28
N SER A 248 2.31 -1.44 -9.50
CA SER A 248 0.89 -1.62 -9.19
C SER A 248 0.65 -1.60 -7.68
N VAL A 249 -0.44 -0.98 -7.23
CA VAL A 249 -0.80 -0.89 -5.80
C VAL A 249 -2.12 -1.61 -5.55
N GLY A 250 -2.17 -2.43 -4.50
CA GLY A 250 -3.36 -3.11 -4.03
C GLY A 250 -3.67 -4.44 -4.71
N LYS A 251 -3.59 -4.52 -6.05
CA LYS A 251 -3.81 -5.77 -6.81
C LYS A 251 -2.66 -6.07 -7.77
N PRO A 252 -2.16 -7.31 -7.84
CA PRO A 252 -1.19 -7.67 -8.88
C PRO A 252 -1.83 -7.57 -10.27
N GLU A 253 -1.11 -6.99 -11.22
CA GLU A 253 -1.52 -6.95 -12.63
C GLU A 253 -0.67 -7.95 -13.42
N ALA A 254 -1.31 -8.96 -14.00
CA ALA A 254 -0.62 -9.80 -14.96
C ALA A 254 -0.39 -8.96 -16.23
N LYS A 255 0.86 -8.70 -16.58
CA LYS A 255 1.16 -8.27 -17.94
C LYS A 255 1.05 -9.52 -18.81
N ASP A 256 0.18 -9.46 -19.82
CA ASP A 256 0.23 -10.44 -20.90
C ASP A 256 1.65 -10.37 -21.48
N GLY A 257 2.43 -11.44 -21.29
CA GLY A 257 3.80 -11.50 -21.75
C GLY A 257 3.83 -11.26 -23.26
N ARG A 258 4.34 -10.12 -23.67
CA ARG A 258 4.78 -9.87 -25.05
C ARG A 258 6.25 -10.24 -25.15
#